data_AF-A0A6G4VET6-F1
#
_entry.id   AF-A0A6G4VET6-F1
#
_cell.length_a   1.000
_cell.length_b   1.000
_cell.length_c   1.000
_cell.angle_alpha   90.00
_cell.angle_beta   90.00
_cell.angle_gamma   90.00
#
_symmetry.space_group_name_H-M   'P 1'
#
loop_
_entity.id
_entity.type
_entity.pdbx_description
1 polymer ?
#
loop_
_entity_poly.entity_id
_entity_poly.type
_entity_poly.pdbx_seq_one_letter_code
_entity_poly.pdbx_strand_id
1 'polypeptide(L)' 'MPEPGSKKYDTRRARLRKDAEGAGTPDQHANEEANETLREEEDWRSRGPRTERGRGPKGERPESAG' A
#
# COMPACT_ATOMS: atom_id res chain seq x y z
N MET A 1 -8.51 -6.51 4.54
CA MET A 1 -7.38 -5.72 4.03
C MET A 1 -6.07 -6.31 4.50
N PRO A 2 -5.27 -6.86 3.58
CA PRO A 2 -3.89 -7.20 3.85
C PRO A 2 -3.07 -5.92 4.00
N GLU A 3 -2.25 -5.86 5.04
CA GLU A 3 -1.37 -4.70 5.29
C GLU A 3 -0.16 -4.72 4.34
N PRO A 4 0.49 -3.59 4.07
CA PRO A 4 1.70 -3.52 3.26
C PRO A 4 2.79 -4.34 3.94
N GLY A 5 3.46 -5.22 3.19
CA GLY A 5 4.42 -6.19 3.75
C GLY A 5 3.79 -7.48 4.29
N SER A 6 2.47 -7.68 4.15
CA SER A 6 1.87 -9.00 4.34
C SER A 6 2.01 -9.85 3.07
N LYS A 7 2.18 -11.17 3.24
CA LYS A 7 2.33 -12.12 2.12
C LYS A 7 1.26 -11.96 1.03
N LYS A 8 0.00 -11.72 1.42
CA LYS A 8 -1.12 -11.50 0.48
C LYS A 8 -0.98 -10.18 -0.28
N TYR A 9 -0.57 -9.11 0.40
CA TYR A 9 -0.30 -7.81 -0.23
C TYR A 9 0.85 -7.91 -1.23
N ASP A 10 1.97 -8.50 -0.83
CA ASP A 10 3.15 -8.64 -1.68
C ASP A 10 2.89 -9.53 -2.89
N THR A 11 2.10 -10.61 -2.72
CA THR A 11 1.68 -11.46 -3.85
C THR A 11 0.87 -10.67 -4.87
N ARG A 12 -0.04 -9.80 -4.41
CA ARG A 12 -0.85 -9.00 -5.34
C ARG A 12 -0.04 -7.90 -6.00
N ARG A 13 0.84 -7.23 -5.25
CA ARG A 13 1.79 -6.25 -5.81
C ARG A 13 2.65 -6.85 -6.91
N ALA A 14 3.18 -8.05 -6.69
CA ALA A 14 3.99 -8.75 -7.68
C ALA A 14 3.20 -9.12 -8.95
N ARG A 15 1.91 -9.49 -8.82
CA ARG A 15 1.04 -9.73 -9.98
C ARG A 15 0.78 -8.45 -10.78
N LEU A 16 0.38 -7.38 -10.10
CA LEU A 16 0.13 -6.08 -10.74
C LEU A 16 1.36 -5.56 -11.47
N ARG A 17 2.55 -5.65 -10.84
CA ARG A 17 3.80 -5.28 -11.49
C ARG A 17 4.04 -6.08 -12.77
N LYS A 18 3.86 -7.41 -12.70
CA LYS A 18 4.05 -8.29 -13.85
C LYS A 18 3.07 -7.99 -14.99
N ASP A 19 1.82 -7.64 -14.66
CA ASP A 19 0.81 -7.28 -15.65
C ASP A 19 1.17 -5.95 -16.34
N ALA A 20 1.65 -4.95 -15.58
CA ALA A 20 2.14 -3.68 -16.12
C ALA A 20 3.41 -3.86 -16.98
N GLU A 21 4.38 -4.68 -16.54
CA GLU A 21 5.55 -5.04 -17.34
C GLU A 21 5.13 -5.72 -18.66
N GLY A 22 4.13 -6.60 -18.62
CA GLY A 22 3.55 -7.26 -19.79
C GLY A 22 2.85 -6.30 -20.76
N ALA A 23 2.34 -5.17 -20.26
CA ALA A 23 1.77 -4.08 -21.05
C ALA A 23 2.84 -3.15 -21.67
N GLY A 24 4.13 -3.37 -21.36
CA GLY A 24 5.24 -2.57 -21.85
C GLY A 24 5.67 -1.45 -20.90
N THR A 25 5.14 -1.40 -19.68
CA THR A 25 5.55 -0.43 -18.66
C THR A 25 6.95 -0.79 -18.12
N PRO A 26 7.91 0.16 -18.06
CA PRO A 26 9.22 -0.08 -17.46
C PRO A 26 9.11 -0.50 -15.99
N ASP A 27 9.96 -1.41 -15.51
CA ASP A 27 9.88 -1.99 -14.15
C ASP A 27 9.74 -0.95 -13.02
N GLN A 28 10.48 0.17 -13.10
CA GLN A 28 10.38 1.24 -12.10
C GLN A 28 8.98 1.83 -12.03
N HIS A 29 8.36 2.09 -13.19
CA HIS A 29 7.02 2.63 -13.29
C HIS A 29 5.95 1.57 -12.98
N ALA A 30 6.19 0.30 -13.37
CA ALA A 30 5.31 -0.82 -13.07
C ALA A 30 5.20 -1.07 -11.55
N ASN A 31 6.29 -0.88 -10.80
CA ASN A 31 6.27 -0.99 -9.35
C ASN A 31 5.54 0.19 -8.69
N GLU A 32 5.67 1.40 -9.22
CA GLU A 32 4.93 2.57 -8.73
C GLU A 32 3.43 2.39 -8.96
N GLU A 33 3.02 2.08 -10.19
CA GLU A 33 1.63 1.84 -10.60
C GLU A 33 0.98 0.71 -9.78
N ALA A 34 1.71 -0.39 -9.54
CA ALA A 34 1.22 -1.48 -8.70
C ALA A 34 0.99 -1.07 -7.24
N ASN A 35 1.83 -0.18 -6.69
CA ASN A 35 1.64 0.35 -5.34
C ASN A 35 0.49 1.36 -5.27
N GLU A 36 0.33 2.20 -6.28
CA GLU A 36 -0.80 3.15 -6.38
C GLU A 36 -2.12 2.40 -6.47
N THR A 37 -2.22 1.43 -7.37
CA THR A 37 -3.42 0.57 -7.52
C THR A 37 -3.84 -0.06 -6.19
N LEU A 38 -2.90 -0.62 -5.43
CA LEU A 38 -3.20 -1.23 -4.13
C LEU A 38 -3.61 -0.20 -3.06
N ARG A 39 -3.14 1.05 -3.16
CA ARG A 39 -3.54 2.15 -2.28
C ARG A 39 -4.87 2.77 -2.70
N GLU A 40 -5.30 2.60 -3.93
CA GLU A 40 -6.59 3.09 -4.40
C GLU A 40 -7.72 2.05 -4.21
N GLU A 41 -7.44 0.75 -4.32
CA GLU A 41 -8.47 -0.28 -4.13
C GLU A 41 -8.95 -0.38 -2.66
N GLU A 42 -10.26 -0.26 -2.46
CA GLU A 42 -10.92 -0.30 -1.15
C GLU A 42 -10.89 -1.67 -0.44
N ASP A 43 -10.29 -2.70 -1.05
CA ASP A 43 -10.01 -3.98 -0.38
C ASP A 43 -8.53 -4.16 0.00
N TRP A 44 -7.66 -3.28 -0.52
CA TRP A 44 -6.20 -3.35 -0.42
C TRP A 44 -5.57 -2.15 0.29
N ARG A 45 -6.31 -1.04 0.41
CA ARG A 45 -5.97 0.08 1.30
C ARG A 45 -5.63 -0.43 2.70
N SER A 46 -4.50 -0.01 3.23
CA SER A 46 -4.18 -0.29 4.62
C SER A 46 -5.13 0.47 5.52
N ARG A 47 -5.60 -0.15 6.61
CA ARG A 47 -6.40 0.59 7.61
C ARG A 47 -5.54 1.46 8.53
N GLY A 48 -4.26 1.54 8.20
CA GLY A 48 -3.26 2.15 9.03
C GLY A 48 -2.87 1.26 10.22
N PRO A 49 -1.96 1.75 11.05
CA PRO A 49 -1.38 1.00 12.15
C PRO A 49 -2.43 0.53 13.15
N ARG A 50 -2.37 -0.78 13.46
CA ARG A 50 -3.31 -1.47 14.35
C ARG A 50 -3.17 -1.12 15.83
N THR A 51 -2.10 -0.42 16.19
CA THR A 51 -1.77 -0.03 17.56
C THR A 51 -1.46 1.45 17.64
N GLU A 52 -1.63 2.04 18.83
CA GLU A 52 -1.29 3.45 19.06
C GLU A 52 0.18 3.75 18.78
N ARG A 53 1.08 2.81 19.10
CA ARG A 53 2.52 2.95 18.86
C ARG A 53 2.87 2.98 17.37
N GLY A 54 2.06 2.35 16.52
CA GLY A 54 2.30 2.32 15.08
C GLY A 54 1.88 3.59 14.35
N ARG A 55 1.11 4.50 14.98
CA ARG A 55 0.56 5.74 14.36
C ARG A 55 1.59 6.84 14.10
N GLY A 56 2.89 6.55 14.24
CA GLY A 56 3.95 7.55 14.18
C GLY A 56 4.10 8.31 15.50
N PRO A 57 5.02 9.27 15.57
CA PRO A 57 5.27 10.05 16.77
C PRO A 57 4.02 10.84 17.18
N LYS A 58 3.73 10.86 18.49
CA LYS A 58 2.51 11.48 19.02
C LYS A 58 2.34 12.95 18.59
N GLY A 59 3.44 13.69 18.43
CA GLY A 59 3.42 15.11 18.06
C GLY A 59 3.19 15.41 16.57
N GLU A 60 3.33 14.42 15.67
CA GLU A 60 3.00 14.57 14.24
C GLU A 60 1.60 14.02 13.91
N ARG A 61 0.90 13.51 14.91
CA ARG A 61 -0.45 12.98 14.72
C ARG A 61 -1.44 14.16 14.65
N PRO A 62 -2.37 14.19 13.69
CA PRO A 62 -3.44 15.19 13.69
C PRO A 62 -4.18 15.04 15.01
N GLU A 63 -4.16 16.10 15.82
CA GLU A 63 -4.93 16.17 17.06
C GLU A 63 -6.39 16.03 16.65
N SER A 64 -7.00 14.88 16.93
CA SER A 64 -8.46 14.78 16.83
C SER A 64 -8.98 15.81 17.81
N ALA A 65 -9.55 16.90 17.28
CA ALA A 65 -10.43 17.79 18.01
C ALA A 65 -11.43 16.90 18.76
N GLY A 66 -11.29 16.86 20.08
CA GLY A 66 -12.29 16.35 21.00
C GLY A 66 -13.39 17.39 21.20
#